data_AF-A0A1G1JSR8-F1
#
_entry.id   AF-A0A1G1JSR8-F1
#
_cell.length_a   1.000
_cell.length_b   1.000
_cell.length_c   1.000
_cell.angle_alpha   90.00
_cell.angle_beta   90.00
_cell.angle_gamma   90.00
#
_symmetry.space_group_name_H-M   'P 1'
#
loop_
_entity.id
_entity.type
_entity.pdbx_description
1 polymer ?
#
loop_
_entity_poly.entity_id
_entity_poly.type
_entity_poly.pdbx_seq_one_letter_code
_entity_poly.pdbx_strand_id
1 'polypeptide(L)'
;MWFTLDRAIIYIVSRSYNLSIDYDGLKNEHFRHFTFKDLSAIDNRRGLGFKSGYAKLNLIGIKGLSAATCEFELHNVSLIKKGESALDRYGDIAGLVSAPFASRWRYKDVIGRVRLFGKGIVVEKFKAESEDIKLSLSGTILSDDTLTCDLIIYFSEALTGNIPEELSEVVLRNESNGWKSLSVKLTGNYRSPSIQVAGQMFRLNIKEVS
;
A
#
# COMPACT_ATOMS: atom_id res chain seq x y z
N MET A 1 9.96 2.45 32.75
CA MET A 1 9.62 3.84 32.35
C MET A 1 9.83 4.06 30.84
N TRP A 2 9.38 3.14 29.98
CA TRP A 2 9.46 3.26 28.51
C TRP A 2 8.06 3.33 27.87
N PHE A 3 7.08 2.67 28.50
CA PHE A 3 5.67 2.61 28.10
C PHE A 3 4.99 3.99 27.94
N THR A 4 5.40 4.99 28.71
CA THR A 4 4.87 6.36 28.64
C THR A 4 5.44 7.16 27.47
N LEU A 5 6.69 6.92 27.08
CA LEU A 5 7.35 7.61 25.97
C LEU A 5 6.77 7.14 24.63
N ASP A 6 6.58 5.83 24.45
CA ASP A 6 6.06 5.26 23.21
C ASP A 6 4.63 5.75 22.93
N ARG A 7 3.78 5.79 23.96
CA ARG A 7 2.43 6.35 23.88
C ARG A 7 2.44 7.84 23.52
N ALA A 8 3.36 8.61 24.10
CA ALA A 8 3.51 10.03 23.78
C ALA A 8 3.95 10.23 22.32
N ILE A 9 4.88 9.42 21.80
CA ILE A 9 5.31 9.47 20.40
C ILE A 9 4.15 9.14 19.46
N ILE A 10 3.42 8.05 19.71
CA ILE A 10 2.27 7.66 18.89
C ILE A 10 1.21 8.76 18.91
N TYR A 11 0.95 9.36 20.08
CA TYR A 11 0.02 10.49 20.20
C TYR A 11 0.48 11.71 19.40
N ILE A 12 1.76 12.07 19.47
CA ILE A 12 2.33 13.19 18.70
C ILE A 12 2.19 12.92 17.19
N VAL A 13 2.50 11.71 16.73
CA VAL A 13 2.35 11.30 15.32
C VAL A 13 0.87 11.38 14.91
N SER A 14 -0.03 10.79 15.70
CA SER A 14 -1.47 10.84 15.48
C SER A 14 -1.97 12.26 15.30
N ARG A 15 -1.60 13.19 16.19
CA ARG A 15 -2.03 14.59 16.14
C ARG A 15 -1.40 15.35 14.97
N SER A 16 -0.10 15.18 14.73
CA SER A 16 0.65 15.90 13.69
C SER A 16 0.16 15.57 12.29
N TYR A 17 -0.25 14.32 12.06
CA TYR A 17 -0.67 13.83 10.75
C TYR A 17 -2.18 13.59 10.62
N ASN A 18 -2.98 14.00 11.64
CA ASN A 18 -4.42 13.77 11.70
C ASN A 18 -4.82 12.29 11.50
N LEU A 19 -4.06 11.39 12.12
CA LEU A 19 -4.29 9.95 12.10
C LEU A 19 -5.01 9.52 13.39
N SER A 20 -6.01 8.65 13.28
CA SER A 20 -6.50 7.87 14.41
C SER A 20 -5.69 6.58 14.47
N ILE A 21 -4.94 6.37 15.55
CA ILE A 21 -4.14 5.16 15.78
C ILE A 21 -4.69 4.47 17.03
N ASP A 22 -5.08 3.20 16.90
CA ASP A 22 -5.63 2.37 17.97
C ASP A 22 -4.94 1.00 17.99
N TYR A 23 -4.82 0.38 19.16
CA TYR A 23 -4.20 -0.94 19.32
C TYR A 23 -4.53 -1.54 20.69
N ASP A 24 -4.72 -2.87 20.73
CA ASP A 24 -4.98 -3.60 21.98
C ASP A 24 -3.71 -3.78 22.83
N GLY A 25 -2.56 -3.89 22.16
CA GLY A 25 -1.30 -4.14 22.83
C GLY A 25 -0.11 -3.56 22.08
N LEU A 26 0.86 -3.04 22.84
CA LEU A 26 2.16 -2.60 22.34
C LEU A 26 3.25 -3.24 23.18
N LYS A 27 4.09 -4.05 22.54
CA LYS A 27 5.33 -4.58 23.11
C LYS A 27 6.50 -3.86 22.46
N ASN A 28 7.27 -3.16 23.29
CA ASN A 28 8.53 -2.58 22.90
C ASN A 28 9.64 -3.57 23.26
N GLU A 29 10.26 -4.18 22.25
CA GLU A 29 11.36 -5.13 22.48
C GLU A 29 12.68 -4.38 22.68
N HIS A 30 12.88 -3.27 21.95
CA HIS A 30 14.00 -2.32 22.05
C HIS A 30 13.56 -0.96 21.44
N PHE A 31 14.29 0.15 21.71
CA PHE A 31 14.02 1.53 21.26
C PHE A 31 13.69 1.73 19.74
N ARG A 32 13.84 0.71 18.92
CA ARG A 32 13.63 0.70 17.48
C ARG A 32 12.74 -0.42 16.96
N HIS A 33 12.22 -1.29 17.83
CA HIS A 33 11.45 -2.48 17.46
C HIS A 33 10.12 -2.46 18.20
N PHE A 34 9.05 -2.20 17.45
CA PHE A 34 7.69 -2.07 17.98
C PHE A 34 6.86 -3.23 17.46
N THR A 35 6.19 -3.93 18.38
CA THR A 35 5.24 -4.98 18.04
C THR A 35 3.87 -4.60 18.57
N PHE A 36 2.91 -4.46 17.68
CA PHE A 36 1.52 -4.14 17.99
C PHE A 36 0.63 -5.36 17.82
N LYS A 37 -0.36 -5.47 18.70
CA LYS A 37 -1.50 -6.36 18.58
C LYS A 37 -2.72 -5.54 18.21
N ASP A 38 -3.47 -5.99 17.19
CA ASP A 38 -4.70 -5.37 16.72
C ASP A 38 -4.55 -3.87 16.38
N LEU A 39 -3.48 -3.52 15.67
CA LEU A 39 -3.19 -2.15 15.24
C LEU A 39 -4.20 -1.67 14.19
N SER A 40 -4.78 -0.50 14.40
CA SER A 40 -5.49 0.26 13.38
C SER A 40 -4.88 1.65 13.21
N ALA A 41 -4.76 2.09 11.97
CA ALA A 41 -4.35 3.44 11.63
C ALA A 41 -5.25 3.99 10.51
N ILE A 42 -5.88 5.14 10.75
CA ILE A 42 -6.84 5.77 9.83
C ILE A 42 -6.47 7.24 9.64
N ASP A 43 -6.26 7.67 8.40
CA ASP A 43 -6.23 9.08 8.02
C ASP A 43 -7.64 9.66 8.08
N ASN A 44 -7.87 10.55 9.04
CA ASN A 44 -9.19 11.16 9.25
C ASN A 44 -9.57 12.15 8.15
N ARG A 45 -8.61 12.67 7.36
CA ARG A 45 -8.92 13.59 6.24
C ARG A 45 -9.48 12.84 5.05
N ARG A 46 -8.91 11.67 4.74
CA ARG A 46 -9.25 10.86 3.57
C ARG A 46 -10.23 9.74 3.90
N GLY A 47 -10.40 9.41 5.18
CA GLY A 47 -11.15 8.24 5.61
C GLY A 47 -10.49 6.92 5.18
N LEU A 48 -9.19 6.93 4.90
CA LEU A 48 -8.43 5.78 4.42
C LEU A 48 -7.52 5.25 5.53
N GLY A 49 -7.37 3.94 5.62
CA GLY A 49 -6.55 3.34 6.65
C GLY A 49 -6.41 1.84 6.51
N PHE A 50 -5.93 1.22 7.59
CA PHE A 50 -5.87 -0.23 7.70
C PHE A 50 -6.13 -0.67 9.14
N LYS A 51 -6.48 -1.96 9.27
CA LYS A 51 -6.42 -2.72 10.51
C LYS A 51 -5.52 -3.93 10.29
N SER A 52 -4.69 -4.26 11.26
CA SER A 52 -3.78 -5.39 11.26
C SER A 52 -3.92 -6.15 12.56
N GLY A 53 -4.12 -7.47 12.51
CA GLY A 53 -4.16 -8.29 13.73
C GLY A 53 -2.82 -8.31 14.47
N TYR A 54 -1.72 -8.20 13.72
CA TYR A 54 -0.37 -8.07 14.25
C TYR A 54 0.45 -7.14 13.39
N ALA A 55 1.30 -6.31 13.98
CA ALA A 55 2.20 -5.44 13.24
C ALA A 55 3.57 -5.35 13.91
N LYS A 56 4.64 -5.60 13.15
CA LYS A 56 6.02 -5.39 13.57
C LYS A 56 6.62 -4.24 12.78
N LEU A 57 7.13 -3.23 13.48
CA LEU A 57 7.78 -2.06 12.91
C LEU A 57 9.22 -1.98 13.42
N ASN A 58 10.19 -1.97 12.51
CA ASN A 58 11.61 -1.83 12.82
C ASN A 58 12.14 -0.52 12.25
N LEU A 59 12.56 0.39 13.13
CA LEU A 59 13.15 1.67 12.76
C LEU A 59 14.67 1.53 12.59
N ILE A 60 15.15 1.70 11.36
CA ILE A 60 16.55 1.57 10.99
C ILE A 60 17.11 2.94 10.60
N GLY A 61 18.40 3.16 10.89
CA GLY A 61 19.14 4.27 10.30
C GLY A 61 18.70 5.66 10.77
N ILE A 62 18.16 5.78 11.98
CA ILE A 62 17.81 7.06 12.60
C ILE A 62 19.12 7.87 12.80
N LYS A 63 19.46 8.74 11.84
CA LYS A 63 20.58 9.67 11.92
C LYS A 63 20.01 11.09 12.00
N GLY A 64 19.62 11.50 13.21
CA GLY A 64 18.90 12.76 13.42
C GLY A 64 17.48 12.76 12.82
N LEU A 65 16.85 13.94 12.76
CA LEU A 65 15.49 14.12 12.21
C LEU A 65 15.42 14.06 10.68
N SER A 66 16.55 13.99 9.97
CA SER A 66 16.61 14.17 8.52
C SER A 66 16.51 12.89 7.70
N ALA A 67 16.70 11.72 8.31
CA ALA A 67 16.52 10.43 7.66
C ALA A 67 16.09 9.34 8.65
N ALA A 68 15.04 8.60 8.29
CA ALA A 68 14.53 7.47 9.06
C ALA A 68 14.01 6.40 8.11
N THR A 69 14.36 5.14 8.36
CA THR A 69 13.82 3.99 7.63
C THR A 69 12.92 3.21 8.57
N CYS A 70 11.72 2.86 8.12
CA CYS A 70 10.82 1.95 8.81
C CYS A 70 10.62 0.71 7.93
N GLU A 71 11.06 -0.44 8.41
CA GLU A 71 10.62 -1.73 7.90
C GLU A 71 9.37 -2.15 8.63
N PHE A 72 8.39 -2.67 7.91
CA PHE A 72 7.14 -3.12 8.49
C PHE A 72 6.77 -4.50 7.97
N GLU A 73 6.14 -5.26 8.86
CA GLU A 73 5.54 -6.54 8.61
C GLU A 73 4.20 -6.57 9.34
N LEU A 74 3.12 -6.62 8.57
CA LEU A 74 1.75 -6.58 9.06
C LEU A 74 1.07 -7.89 8.67
N HIS A 75 0.34 -8.50 9.61
CA HIS A 75 -0.40 -9.73 9.37
C HIS A 75 -1.89 -9.53 9.57
N ASN A 76 -2.70 -10.24 8.77
CA ASN A 76 -4.15 -10.16 8.79
C ASN A 76 -4.64 -8.71 8.56
N VAL A 77 -4.19 -8.10 7.47
CA VAL A 77 -4.46 -6.71 7.15
C VAL A 77 -5.78 -6.57 6.40
N SER A 78 -6.64 -5.66 6.86
CA SER A 78 -7.84 -5.24 6.15
C SER A 78 -7.76 -3.74 5.89
N LEU A 79 -8.12 -3.32 4.68
CA LEU A 79 -8.13 -1.90 4.32
C LEU A 79 -9.41 -1.23 4.81
N ILE A 80 -9.28 -0.02 5.34
CA ILE A 80 -10.40 0.81 5.81
C ILE A 80 -10.60 1.93 4.80
N LYS A 81 -11.82 2.06 4.28
CA LYS A 81 -12.27 3.18 3.46
C LYS A 81 -13.64 3.63 3.95
N LYS A 82 -13.71 4.83 4.54
CA LYS A 82 -14.96 5.46 4.98
C LYS A 82 -15.64 6.10 3.76
N GLY A 83 -16.47 5.32 3.06
CA GLY A 83 -17.26 5.73 1.89
C GLY A 83 -17.86 4.52 1.19
N GLU A 84 -18.80 4.72 0.26
CA GLU A 84 -19.30 3.62 -0.57
C GLU A 84 -18.12 2.94 -1.27
N SER A 85 -17.97 1.63 -1.03
CA SER A 85 -17.02 0.83 -1.79
C SER A 85 -17.49 0.86 -3.24
N ALA A 86 -16.60 1.23 -4.15
CA ALA A 86 -16.85 0.98 -5.56
C ALA A 86 -17.23 -0.51 -5.69
N LEU A 87 -18.38 -0.78 -6.30
CA LEU A 87 -18.75 -2.12 -6.73
C LEU A 87 -17.61 -2.70 -7.54
N ASP A 88 -17.46 -4.02 -7.47
CA ASP A 88 -16.39 -4.75 -8.14
C ASP A 88 -16.52 -4.65 -9.66
N ARG A 89 -15.92 -3.61 -10.24
CA ARG A 89 -15.93 -3.41 -11.68
C ARG A 89 -14.72 -4.09 -12.30
N TYR A 90 -14.71 -5.41 -12.32
CA TYR A 90 -13.68 -6.14 -13.08
C TYR A 90 -13.85 -6.04 -14.60
N GLY A 91 -14.96 -5.43 -15.05
CA GLY A 91 -15.26 -5.23 -16.47
C GLY A 91 -14.45 -4.11 -17.15
N ASP A 92 -13.63 -3.35 -16.41
CA ASP A 92 -12.79 -2.30 -16.99
C ASP A 92 -11.41 -2.18 -16.33
N ILE A 93 -10.49 -1.49 -17.00
CA ILE A 93 -9.10 -1.30 -16.53
C ILE A 93 -9.07 -0.55 -15.19
N ALA A 94 -9.95 0.43 -14.98
CA ALA A 94 -9.94 1.24 -13.76
C ALA A 94 -10.32 0.40 -12.54
N GLY A 95 -11.29 -0.50 -12.67
CA GLY A 95 -11.68 -1.42 -11.62
C GLY A 95 -10.64 -2.52 -11.37
N LEU A 96 -9.94 -3.02 -12.41
CA LEU A 96 -8.80 -3.92 -12.21
C LEU A 96 -7.66 -3.24 -11.43
N VAL A 97 -7.31 -2.00 -11.78
CA VAL A 97 -6.25 -1.25 -11.10
C VAL A 97 -6.62 -0.90 -9.65
N SER A 98 -7.89 -0.62 -9.39
CA SER A 98 -8.37 -0.27 -8.05
C SER A 98 -8.71 -1.48 -7.17
N ALA A 99 -8.85 -2.68 -7.74
CA ALA A 99 -9.26 -3.88 -7.01
C ALA A 99 -8.44 -4.15 -5.73
N PRO A 100 -7.10 -4.03 -5.71
CA PRO A 100 -6.30 -4.28 -4.49
C PRO A 100 -6.56 -3.29 -3.36
N PHE A 101 -7.23 -2.17 -3.62
CA PHE A 101 -7.50 -1.14 -2.62
C PHE A 101 -8.94 -1.21 -2.09
N ALA A 102 -9.73 -2.21 -2.51
CA ALA A 102 -11.07 -2.44 -2.00
C ALA A 102 -11.03 -3.01 -0.57
N SER A 103 -11.93 -2.53 0.29
CA SER A 103 -11.96 -2.89 1.73
C SER A 103 -12.32 -4.34 2.01
N ARG A 104 -12.90 -5.07 1.04
CA ARG A 104 -13.21 -6.49 1.18
C ARG A 104 -11.98 -7.39 1.22
N TRP A 105 -10.85 -6.93 0.68
CA TRP A 105 -9.66 -7.76 0.63
C TRP A 105 -9.01 -7.82 1.99
N ARG A 106 -8.77 -9.05 2.43
CA ARG A 106 -7.96 -9.33 3.60
C ARG A 106 -6.63 -9.89 3.14
N TYR A 107 -5.58 -9.11 3.37
CA TYR A 107 -4.21 -9.52 3.11
C TYR A 107 -3.71 -10.34 4.28
N LYS A 108 -3.19 -11.53 3.97
CA LYS A 108 -2.53 -12.37 4.96
C LYS A 108 -1.30 -11.65 5.51
N ASP A 109 -0.49 -11.12 4.60
CA ASP A 109 0.78 -10.47 4.89
C ASP A 109 0.92 -9.18 4.07
N VAL A 110 1.37 -8.10 4.74
CA VAL A 110 1.80 -6.85 4.09
C VAL A 110 3.17 -6.49 4.64
N ILE A 111 4.17 -6.52 3.77
CA ILE A 111 5.56 -6.29 4.13
C ILE A 111 6.15 -5.17 3.28
N GLY A 112 7.13 -4.46 3.81
CA GLY A 112 7.87 -3.49 3.02
C GLY A 112 8.74 -2.59 3.85
N ARG A 113 9.32 -1.61 3.17
CA ARG A 113 10.20 -0.61 3.77
C ARG A 113 9.84 0.77 3.26
N VAL A 114 9.68 1.72 4.19
CA VAL A 114 9.54 3.13 3.89
C VAL A 114 10.77 3.86 4.40
N ARG A 115 11.41 4.65 3.55
CA ARG A 115 12.53 5.52 3.91
C ARG A 115 12.13 6.97 3.74
N LEU A 116 12.13 7.70 4.85
CA LEU A 116 11.99 9.14 4.91
C LEU A 116 13.39 9.76 4.81
N PHE A 117 13.53 10.79 3.99
CA PHE A 117 14.72 11.61 3.90
C PHE A 117 14.31 13.06 3.68
N GLY A 118 15.19 14.03 3.94
CA GLY A 118 14.82 15.47 3.95
C GLY A 118 14.16 16.02 2.67
N LYS A 119 14.19 15.28 1.55
CA LYS A 119 13.56 15.67 0.28
C LYS A 119 12.43 14.74 -0.17
N GLY A 120 11.99 13.77 0.64
CA GLY A 120 10.92 12.87 0.22
C GLY A 120 10.80 11.55 0.98
N ILE A 121 10.03 10.66 0.36
CA ILE A 121 9.67 9.33 0.83
C ILE A 121 10.00 8.32 -0.27
N VAL A 122 10.71 7.25 0.06
CA VAL A 122 10.85 6.07 -0.80
C VAL A 122 10.08 4.91 -0.20
N VAL A 123 9.31 4.22 -1.01
CA VAL A 123 8.71 2.92 -0.69
C VAL A 123 9.47 1.84 -1.46
N GLU A 124 10.05 0.89 -0.72
CA GLU A 124 10.85 -0.20 -1.26
C GLU A 124 10.22 -1.54 -0.87
N LYS A 125 10.18 -2.48 -1.82
CA LYS A 125 9.79 -3.87 -1.58
C LYS A 125 8.42 -4.01 -0.91
N PHE A 126 7.48 -3.09 -1.16
CA PHE A 126 6.13 -3.23 -0.64
C PHE A 126 5.48 -4.43 -1.33
N LYS A 127 4.98 -5.37 -0.54
CA LYS A 127 4.21 -6.51 -1.01
C LYS A 127 3.00 -6.71 -0.12
N ALA A 128 1.84 -6.93 -0.72
CA ALA A 128 0.63 -7.34 -0.02
C ALA A 128 0.09 -8.60 -0.69
N GLU A 129 -0.19 -9.64 0.09
CA GLU A 129 -0.64 -10.94 -0.42
C GLU A 129 -1.95 -11.36 0.23
N SER A 130 -2.97 -11.57 -0.58
CA SER A 130 -4.23 -12.23 -0.23
C SER A 130 -4.36 -13.52 -1.05
N GLU A 131 -5.44 -14.27 -0.84
CA GLU A 131 -5.72 -15.50 -1.58
C GLU A 131 -5.85 -15.25 -3.09
N ASP A 132 -6.56 -14.18 -3.47
CA ASP A 132 -6.90 -13.91 -4.87
C ASP A 132 -6.18 -12.72 -5.50
N ILE A 133 -5.63 -11.83 -4.68
CA ILE A 133 -4.92 -10.63 -5.14
C ILE A 133 -3.56 -10.51 -4.47
N LYS A 134 -2.54 -10.15 -5.27
CA LYS A 134 -1.25 -9.67 -4.77
C LYS A 134 -0.94 -8.30 -5.31
N LEU A 135 -0.24 -7.51 -4.49
CA LEU A 135 0.27 -6.20 -4.86
C LEU A 135 1.77 -6.16 -4.64
N SER A 136 2.53 -5.69 -5.61
CA SER A 136 3.92 -5.31 -5.46
C SER A 136 4.07 -3.84 -5.81
N LEU A 137 4.65 -3.05 -4.93
CA LEU A 137 4.83 -1.62 -5.12
C LEU A 137 6.24 -1.17 -4.75
N SER A 138 6.79 -0.29 -5.57
CA SER A 138 7.98 0.49 -5.24
C SER A 138 7.85 1.87 -5.83
N GLY A 139 8.38 2.89 -5.15
CA GLY A 139 8.30 4.23 -5.67
C GLY A 139 8.93 5.28 -4.78
N THR A 140 8.96 6.50 -5.29
CA THR A 140 9.49 7.68 -4.61
C THR A 140 8.52 8.83 -4.79
N ILE A 141 8.28 9.58 -3.71
CA ILE A 141 7.59 10.87 -3.71
C ILE A 141 8.58 11.89 -3.15
N LEU A 142 8.87 12.93 -3.92
CA LEU A 142 9.75 14.02 -3.52
C LEU A 142 8.95 15.21 -2.99
N SER A 143 9.64 16.10 -2.26
CA SER A 143 9.05 17.30 -1.67
C SER A 143 8.60 18.34 -2.68
N ASP A 144 9.06 18.25 -3.94
CA ASP A 144 8.64 19.07 -5.08
C ASP A 144 7.43 18.47 -5.82
N ASP A 145 6.68 17.60 -5.14
CA ASP A 145 5.54 16.85 -5.65
C ASP A 145 5.88 15.80 -6.75
N THR A 146 7.16 15.56 -7.07
CA THR A 146 7.56 14.54 -8.05
C THR A 146 7.28 13.12 -7.55
N LEU A 147 6.59 12.31 -8.36
CA LEU A 147 6.27 10.92 -8.16
C LEU A 147 6.97 10.05 -9.21
N THR A 148 7.51 8.92 -8.78
CA THR A 148 7.81 7.77 -9.64
C THR A 148 7.41 6.52 -8.89
N CYS A 149 6.48 5.73 -9.41
CA CYS A 149 6.02 4.51 -8.77
C CYS A 149 5.78 3.43 -9.82
N ASP A 150 6.26 2.23 -9.53
CA ASP A 150 5.99 1.01 -10.27
C ASP A 150 5.13 0.11 -9.38
N LEU A 151 3.99 -0.30 -9.91
CA LEU A 151 3.00 -1.16 -9.30
C LEU A 151 2.77 -2.38 -10.17
N ILE A 152 2.76 -3.57 -9.58
CA ILE A 152 2.32 -4.79 -10.24
C ILE A 152 1.20 -5.40 -9.40
N ILE A 153 0.08 -5.64 -10.06
CA ILE A 153 -1.10 -6.27 -9.48
C ILE A 153 -1.17 -7.68 -10.04
N TYR A 154 -1.36 -8.68 -9.18
CA TYR A 154 -1.53 -10.06 -9.58
C TYR A 154 -2.91 -10.55 -9.17
N PHE A 155 -3.53 -11.34 -10.04
CA PHE A 155 -4.86 -11.93 -9.88
C PHE A 155 -4.74 -13.46 -9.97
N SER A 156 -5.40 -14.16 -9.06
CA SER A 156 -5.47 -15.64 -9.07
C SER A 156 -6.30 -16.14 -10.25
N GLU A 157 -6.16 -17.41 -10.60
CA GLU A 157 -7.01 -18.05 -11.62
C GLU A 157 -8.50 -17.93 -11.26
N ALA A 158 -8.85 -18.19 -9.99
CA ALA A 158 -10.20 -18.09 -9.48
C ALA A 158 -10.80 -16.69 -9.70
N LEU A 159 -10.01 -15.64 -9.49
CA LEU A 159 -10.44 -14.27 -9.71
C LEU A 159 -10.53 -13.93 -11.19
N THR A 160 -9.56 -14.39 -11.99
CA THR A 160 -9.54 -14.11 -13.43
C THR A 160 -10.70 -14.76 -14.18
N GLY A 161 -11.29 -15.85 -13.66
CA GLY A 161 -12.52 -16.43 -14.20
C GLY A 161 -13.75 -15.50 -14.11
N ASN A 162 -13.68 -14.45 -13.29
CA ASN A 162 -14.73 -13.42 -13.18
C ASN A 162 -14.44 -12.18 -14.05
N ILE A 163 -13.32 -12.16 -14.76
CA ILE A 163 -12.92 -11.09 -15.68
C ILE A 163 -13.35 -11.51 -17.09
N PRO A 164 -13.96 -10.63 -17.91
CA PRO A 164 -14.25 -10.95 -19.31
C PRO A 164 -13.03 -11.52 -20.02
N GLU A 165 -13.20 -12.60 -20.77
CA GLU A 165 -12.11 -13.36 -21.39
C GLU A 165 -11.24 -12.45 -22.28
N GLU A 166 -11.88 -11.60 -23.08
CA GLU A 166 -11.20 -10.66 -23.98
C GLU A 166 -10.34 -9.67 -23.19
N LEU A 167 -10.82 -9.21 -22.03
CA LEU A 167 -10.04 -8.34 -21.14
C LEU A 167 -8.90 -9.14 -20.51
N SER A 168 -9.17 -10.34 -20.00
CA SER A 168 -8.16 -11.16 -19.34
C SER A 168 -7.01 -11.57 -20.27
N GLU A 169 -7.28 -11.86 -21.54
CA GLU A 169 -6.26 -12.32 -22.50
C GLU A 169 -5.44 -11.17 -23.09
N VAL A 170 -6.07 -10.01 -23.33
CA VAL A 170 -5.41 -8.85 -23.93
C VAL A 170 -4.69 -8.02 -22.86
N VAL A 171 -5.35 -7.84 -21.71
CA VAL A 171 -4.92 -6.89 -20.67
C VAL A 171 -3.98 -7.52 -19.66
N LEU A 172 -4.21 -8.77 -19.26
CA LEU A 172 -3.40 -9.39 -18.21
C LEU A 172 -2.29 -10.23 -18.79
N ARG A 173 -1.13 -10.21 -18.14
CA ARG A 173 0.04 -11.00 -18.52
C ARG A 173 0.03 -12.33 -17.79
N ASN A 174 0.25 -13.44 -18.50
CA ASN A 174 0.39 -14.75 -17.88
C ASN A 174 1.72 -14.88 -17.14
N GLU A 175 1.69 -15.27 -15.87
CA GLU A 175 2.85 -15.58 -15.04
C GLU A 175 3.08 -17.10 -14.93
N SER A 176 4.29 -17.51 -14.56
CA SER A 176 4.72 -18.92 -14.58
C SER A 176 4.06 -19.84 -13.53
N ASN A 177 3.20 -19.29 -12.67
CA ASN A 177 2.58 -19.98 -11.54
C ASN A 177 1.05 -19.93 -11.56
N GLY A 178 0.45 -19.71 -12.73
CA GLY A 178 -1.02 -19.59 -12.91
C GLY A 178 -1.57 -18.22 -12.56
N TRP A 179 -0.78 -17.31 -12.00
CA TRP A 179 -1.22 -15.94 -11.76
C TRP A 179 -1.26 -15.15 -13.07
N LYS A 180 -2.16 -14.19 -13.15
CA LYS A 180 -2.13 -13.16 -14.20
C LYS A 180 -1.78 -11.81 -13.59
N SER A 181 -1.04 -10.96 -14.31
CA SER A 181 -0.57 -9.67 -13.78
C SER A 181 -0.92 -8.47 -14.65
N LEU A 182 -1.02 -7.31 -14.02
CA LEU A 182 -1.17 -5.99 -14.64
C LEU A 182 -0.12 -5.04 -14.07
N SER A 183 0.66 -4.41 -14.94
CA SER A 183 1.68 -3.45 -14.52
C SER A 183 1.17 -2.02 -14.68
N VAL A 184 1.32 -1.20 -13.64
CA VAL A 184 0.96 0.22 -13.64
C VAL A 184 2.18 1.03 -13.22
N LYS A 185 2.52 2.05 -14.00
CA LYS A 185 3.59 2.99 -13.71
C LYS A 185 3.01 4.39 -13.58
N LEU A 186 3.34 5.07 -12.48
CA LEU A 186 2.95 6.44 -12.19
C LEU A 186 4.19 7.33 -12.23
N THR A 187 4.16 8.42 -12.97
CA THR A 187 5.26 9.39 -13.09
C THR A 187 4.75 10.83 -13.16
N GLY A 188 5.56 11.81 -12.77
CA GLY A 188 5.20 13.23 -12.86
C GLY A 188 4.76 13.81 -11.52
N ASN A 189 3.76 14.70 -11.48
CA ASN A 189 3.27 15.29 -10.23
C ASN A 189 2.32 14.30 -9.52
N TYR A 190 2.49 14.04 -8.21
CA TYR A 190 1.60 13.08 -7.51
C TYR A 190 0.13 13.52 -7.43
N ARG A 191 -0.17 14.81 -7.60
CA ARG A 191 -1.53 15.36 -7.63
C ARG A 191 -2.23 15.09 -8.95
N SER A 192 -1.46 14.99 -10.04
CA SER A 192 -1.94 14.78 -11.41
C SER A 192 -0.96 13.89 -12.19
N PRO A 193 -0.78 12.63 -11.76
CA PRO A 193 0.28 11.79 -12.32
C PRO A 193 -0.04 11.38 -13.75
N SER A 194 1.00 11.20 -14.56
CA SER A 194 0.90 10.41 -15.79
C SER A 194 0.88 8.93 -15.42
N ILE A 195 -0.06 8.20 -16.02
CA ILE A 195 -0.32 6.79 -15.72
C ILE A 195 -0.02 5.97 -16.97
N GLN A 196 0.86 4.99 -16.86
CA GLN A 196 1.06 3.98 -17.88
C GLN A 196 0.54 2.64 -17.35
N VAL A 197 -0.44 2.06 -18.03
CA VAL A 197 -0.93 0.70 -17.76
C VAL A 197 -0.38 -0.22 -18.85
N ALA A 198 0.30 -1.29 -18.48
CA ALA A 198 0.90 -2.24 -19.40
C ALA A 198 0.47 -3.68 -19.08
N GLY A 199 0.02 -4.36 -20.11
CA GLY A 199 -0.45 -5.74 -20.09
C GLY A 199 0.36 -6.68 -20.97
N GLN A 200 -0.28 -7.75 -21.44
CA GLN A 200 0.33 -8.69 -22.37
C GLN A 200 0.50 -8.10 -23.78
N MET A 201 -0.59 -7.57 -24.35
CA MET A 201 -0.61 -7.12 -25.76
C MET A 201 -0.74 -5.61 -25.91
N PHE A 202 -0.87 -4.87 -24.81
CA PHE A 202 -1.11 -3.43 -24.87
C PHE A 202 -0.29 -2.65 -23.86
N ARG A 203 -0.08 -1.37 -24.19
CA ARG A 203 0.42 -0.34 -23.28
C ARG A 203 -0.43 0.92 -23.49
N LEU A 204 -1.22 1.27 -22.47
CA LEU A 204 -2.00 2.50 -22.45
C LEU A 204 -1.22 3.58 -21.69
N ASN A 205 -1.01 4.72 -22.33
CA ASN A 205 -0.40 5.89 -21.70
C ASN A 205 -1.46 6.98 -21.53
N ILE A 206 -1.73 7.35 -20.29
CA ILE A 206 -2.64 8.42 -19.91
C ILE A 206 -1.76 9.59 -19.43
N LYS A 207 -1.66 10.64 -20.26
CA LYS A 207 -0.97 11.88 -19.90
C LYS A 207 -1.89 12.69 -19.00
N GLU A 208 -1.33 13.20 -17.91
CA GLU A 208 -1.96 14.11 -16.92
C GLU A 208 -3.45 13.84 -16.65
N VAL A 209 -3.73 13.15 -15.53
CA VAL A 209 -5.09 13.13 -14.99
C VAL A 209 -5.30 14.43 -14.21
N SER A 210 -6.01 15.39 -14.81
CA SER A 210 -6.40 16.68 -14.21
C SER A 210 -7.62 16.55 -13.30
#